data_AF-A0AAV4FNP1-F1
#
_entry.id   AF-A0AAV4FNP1-F1
#
_cell.length_a   1.000
_cell.length_b   1.000
_cell.length_c   1.000
_cell.angle_alpha   90.00
_cell.angle_beta   90.00
_cell.angle_gamma   90.00
#
_symmetry.space_group_name_H-M   'P 1'
#
loop_
_entity.id
_entity.type
_entity.pdbx_description
1 polymer ?
#
loop_
_entity_poly.entity_id
_entity_poly.type
_entity_poly.pdbx_seq_one_letter_code
_entity_poly.pdbx_strand_id
1 'polypeptide(L)'
;MNIHTNKFNVAILEEIKPAQSLESLILKQKLSYFGHIMRKQSSLEKSVMLGMGEGGRRRGRPCIRWKDDIETVTGLTLSELVRAVENHDDWRQLITTITRSRPRLDRTM
;
A
#
# COMPACT_ATOMS: atom_id res chain seq x y z
N MET A 1 -19.28 5.01 -21.93
CA MET A 1 -18.45 6.02 -22.62
C MET A 1 -17.23 6.35 -21.77
N ASN A 2 -16.03 5.94 -22.19
CA ASN A 2 -14.74 6.55 -21.80
C ASN A 2 -13.63 5.96 -22.71
N ILE A 3 -13.51 6.47 -23.94
CA ILE A 3 -12.71 5.82 -25.01
C ILE A 3 -11.44 6.62 -25.36
N HIS A 4 -11.11 7.72 -24.66
CA HIS A 4 -9.97 8.58 -25.03
C HIS A 4 -8.70 8.41 -24.17
N THR A 5 -8.74 7.70 -23.06
CA THR A 5 -7.55 7.48 -22.19
C THR A 5 -6.83 6.16 -22.47
N ASN A 6 -7.41 5.28 -23.31
CA ASN A 6 -6.95 3.90 -23.40
C ASN A 6 -5.75 3.69 -24.34
N LYS A 7 -5.71 4.36 -25.49
CA LYS A 7 -4.66 4.16 -26.50
C LYS A 7 -3.30 4.71 -26.08
N PHE A 8 -3.28 5.90 -25.46
CA PHE A 8 -2.04 6.57 -25.05
C PHE A 8 -1.38 5.88 -23.85
N ASN A 9 -2.16 5.49 -22.84
CA ASN A 9 -1.63 4.78 -21.67
C ASN A 9 -1.04 3.41 -22.04
N VAL A 10 -1.66 2.68 -22.96
CA VAL A 10 -1.12 1.42 -23.48
C VAL A 10 0.18 1.66 -24.25
N ALA A 11 0.22 2.67 -25.13
CA ALA A 11 1.44 3.02 -25.87
C ALA A 11 2.61 3.40 -24.96
N ILE A 12 2.37 4.23 -23.92
CA ILE A 12 3.40 4.61 -22.94
C ILE A 12 3.92 3.37 -22.18
N LEU A 13 3.03 2.47 -21.78
CA LEU A 13 3.43 1.25 -21.04
C LEU A 13 4.26 0.30 -21.92
N GLU A 14 3.97 0.24 -23.22
CA GLU A 14 4.78 -0.48 -24.21
C GLU A 14 6.11 0.21 -24.51
N GLU A 15 6.21 1.53 -24.40
CA GLU A 15 7.45 2.27 -24.60
C GLU A 15 8.39 2.15 -23.39
N ILE A 16 7.89 2.45 -22.19
CA ILE A 16 8.70 2.51 -20.96
C ILE A 16 9.02 1.10 -20.44
N LYS A 17 8.14 0.11 -20.69
CA LYS A 17 8.26 -1.29 -20.24
C LYS A 17 8.77 -1.42 -18.78
N PRO A 18 8.11 -0.79 -17.80
CA PRO A 18 8.61 -0.77 -16.44
C PRO A 18 8.67 -2.19 -15.85
N ALA A 19 9.74 -2.49 -15.10
CA ALA A 19 9.94 -3.80 -14.48
C ALA A 19 8.89 -4.12 -13.39
N GLN A 20 8.24 -3.09 -12.82
CA GLN A 20 7.20 -3.23 -11.79
C GLN A 20 5.98 -2.38 -12.15
N SER A 21 4.79 -2.83 -11.74
CA SER A 21 3.58 -2.01 -11.90
C SER A 21 3.64 -0.77 -11.00
N LEU A 22 2.92 0.29 -11.40
CA LEU A 22 2.79 1.50 -10.60
C LEU A 22 2.18 1.19 -9.21
N GLU A 23 1.21 0.29 -9.18
CA GLU A 23 0.58 -0.18 -7.95
C GLU A 23 1.60 -0.83 -7.00
N SER A 24 2.45 -1.72 -7.53
CA SER A 24 3.53 -2.36 -6.77
C SER A 24 4.51 -1.35 -6.20
N LEU A 25 4.88 -0.32 -6.98
CA LEU A 25 5.75 0.76 -6.52
C LEU A 25 5.11 1.59 -5.40
N ILE A 26 3.83 1.91 -5.53
CA ILE A 26 3.08 2.64 -4.50
C ILE A 26 3.01 1.82 -3.22
N LEU A 27 2.60 0.54 -3.31
CA LEU A 27 2.48 -0.33 -2.13
C LEU A 27 3.81 -0.53 -1.41
N LYS A 28 4.90 -0.74 -2.16
CA LYS A 28 6.24 -0.82 -1.59
C LYS A 28 6.58 0.42 -0.77
N GLN A 29 6.29 1.61 -1.28
CA GLN A 29 6.52 2.87 -0.55
C GLN A 29 5.63 2.99 0.68
N LYS A 30 4.32 2.70 0.57
CA LYS A 30 3.38 2.73 1.69
C LYS A 30 3.84 1.83 2.84
N LEU A 31 4.20 0.58 2.54
CA LEU A 31 4.64 -0.40 3.53
C LEU A 31 6.03 -0.05 4.11
N SER A 32 6.94 0.47 3.28
CA SER A 32 8.25 0.93 3.77
C SER A 32 8.10 2.05 4.80
N TYR A 33 7.22 3.01 4.50
CA TYR A 33 6.92 4.13 5.40
C TYR A 33 6.20 3.66 6.68
N PHE A 34 5.23 2.75 6.55
CA PHE A 34 4.56 2.15 7.70
C PHE A 34 5.56 1.47 8.65
N GLY A 35 6.46 0.63 8.12
CA GLY A 35 7.48 -0.02 8.95
C GLY A 35 8.42 0.98 9.61
N HIS A 36 8.79 2.06 8.92
CA HIS A 36 9.59 3.14 9.50
C HIS A 36 8.88 3.80 10.69
N ILE A 37 7.60 4.17 10.52
CA ILE A 37 6.80 4.79 11.59
C ILE A 37 6.64 3.82 12.76
N MET A 38 6.28 2.57 12.50
CA MET A 38 5.97 1.60 13.54
C MET A 38 7.18 1.21 14.39
N ARG A 39 8.40 1.30 13.84
CA ARG A 39 9.66 1.12 14.62
C ARG A 39 10.04 2.34 15.46
N LYS A 40 9.53 3.53 15.15
CA LYS A 40 9.82 4.74 15.94
C LYS A 40 9.16 4.63 17.32
N GLN A 41 9.90 4.97 18.37
CA GLN A 41 9.47 4.73 19.76
C GLN A 41 8.21 5.54 20.12
N SER A 42 8.21 6.83 19.84
CA SER A 42 7.03 7.70 19.96
C SER A 42 7.10 8.81 18.91
N SER A 43 6.06 8.90 18.08
CA SER A 43 5.94 9.97 17.08
C SER A 43 4.49 10.33 16.86
N LEU A 44 4.24 11.57 16.45
CA LEU A 44 2.89 12.04 16.13
C LEU A 44 2.28 11.19 15.02
N GLU A 45 3.07 10.84 14.01
CA GLU A 45 2.65 9.99 12.89
C GLU A 45 2.23 8.60 13.38
N LYS A 46 3.00 7.99 14.28
CA LYS A 46 2.66 6.69 14.88
C LYS A 46 1.38 6.78 15.71
N SER A 47 1.24 7.84 16.51
CA SER A 47 0.02 8.09 17.28
C SER A 47 -1.21 8.26 16.36
N VAL A 48 -1.14 9.13 15.36
CA VAL A 48 -2.21 9.38 14.39
C VAL A 48 -2.57 8.11 13.59
N MET A 49 -1.57 7.30 13.21
CA MET A 49 -1.80 6.04 12.49
C MET A 49 -2.40 4.94 13.37
N LEU A 50 -1.96 4.81 14.63
CA LEU A 50 -2.47 3.82 15.58
C LEU A 50 -3.83 4.21 16.18
N GLY A 51 -4.10 5.50 16.33
CA GLY A 51 -5.41 6.00 16.71
C GLY A 51 -5.43 7.50 17.05
N MET A 52 -6.40 8.23 16.49
CA MET A 52 -7.23 9.25 17.15
C MET A 52 -8.30 9.72 16.14
N GLY A 53 -9.61 9.61 16.35
CA GLY A 53 -10.36 9.12 17.51
C GLY A 53 -11.77 8.65 17.13
N GLU A 54 -12.57 8.37 18.15
CA GLU A 54 -14.00 8.03 18.13
C GLU A 54 -14.88 9.24 17.71
N GLY A 55 -14.40 10.06 16.79
CA GLY A 55 -15.20 11.13 16.21
C GLY A 55 -16.16 10.54 15.18
N GLY A 56 -17.46 10.55 15.48
CA GLY A 56 -18.50 10.26 14.49
C GLY A 56 -18.31 11.11 13.25
N ARG A 57 -18.13 10.47 12.09
CA ARG A 57 -17.81 11.14 10.82
C ARG A 57 -19.08 11.50 10.03
N ARG A 58 -19.05 12.63 9.32
CA ARG A 58 -20.11 13.04 8.38
C ARG A 58 -20.12 12.16 7.12
N ARG A 59 -21.32 11.86 6.63
CA ARG A 59 -21.62 11.09 5.39
C ARG A 59 -20.87 11.67 4.18
N GLY A 60 -20.27 10.82 3.33
CA GLY A 60 -19.85 11.19 1.96
C GLY A 60 -18.35 11.09 1.61
N ARG A 61 -17.44 10.79 2.56
CA ARG A 61 -16.01 10.55 2.24
C ARG A 61 -15.74 9.05 2.02
N PRO A 62 -15.01 8.63 0.97
CA PRO A 62 -14.65 7.23 0.74
C PRO A 62 -14.00 6.59 1.98
N CYS A 63 -14.47 5.37 2.30
CA CYS A 63 -14.20 4.66 3.55
C CYS A 63 -13.03 3.68 3.40
N ILE A 64 -11.81 4.18 3.21
CA ILE A 64 -10.60 3.37 3.39
C ILE A 64 -9.62 4.19 4.21
N ARG A 65 -9.43 3.80 5.47
CA ARG A 65 -8.34 4.35 6.28
C ARG A 65 -7.04 3.77 5.74
N TRP A 66 -5.95 4.52 5.87
CA TRP A 66 -4.61 4.01 5.56
C TRP A 66 -4.31 2.67 6.27
N LYS A 67 -4.81 2.51 7.50
CA LYS A 67 -4.81 1.23 8.23
C LYS A 67 -5.52 0.14 7.43
N ASP A 68 -6.78 0.37 7.04
CA ASP A 68 -7.62 -0.61 6.33
C ASP A 68 -6.97 -1.04 5.00
N ASP A 69 -6.31 -0.12 4.29
CA ASP A 69 -5.56 -0.41 3.06
C ASP A 69 -4.37 -1.35 3.33
N ILE A 70 -3.63 -1.11 4.42
CA ILE A 70 -2.51 -1.98 4.81
C ILE A 70 -3.00 -3.36 5.29
N GLU A 71 -4.05 -3.42 6.11
CA GLU A 71 -4.64 -4.69 6.55
C GLU A 71 -5.18 -5.48 5.35
N THR A 72 -5.82 -4.81 4.37
CA THR A 72 -6.30 -5.44 3.13
C THR A 72 -5.17 -6.01 2.29
N VAL A 73 -4.08 -5.27 2.12
CA VAL A 73 -2.96 -5.67 1.26
C VAL A 73 -2.08 -6.75 1.90
N THR A 74 -1.97 -6.75 3.23
CA THR A 74 -1.11 -7.69 3.97
C THR A 74 -1.88 -8.92 4.47
N GLY A 75 -3.19 -8.83 4.64
CA GLY A 75 -4.01 -9.86 5.31
C GLY A 75 -3.75 -9.97 6.81
N LEU A 76 -3.02 -9.02 7.40
CA LEU A 76 -2.64 -9.01 8.80
C LEU A 76 -3.43 -7.95 9.57
N THR A 77 -3.77 -8.26 10.81
CA THR A 77 -4.33 -7.29 11.77
C THR A 77 -3.26 -6.29 12.20
N LEU A 78 -3.67 -5.12 12.71
CA LEU A 78 -2.74 -4.13 13.26
C LEU A 78 -1.78 -4.69 14.32
N SER A 79 -2.23 -5.58 15.20
CA SER A 79 -1.38 -6.22 16.21
C SER A 79 -0.31 -7.12 15.59
N GLU A 80 -0.65 -7.86 14.53
CA GLU A 80 0.29 -8.72 13.81
C GLU A 80 1.27 -7.86 13.00
N LEU A 81 0.80 -6.77 12.41
CA LEU A 81 1.64 -5.81 11.68
C LEU A 81 2.69 -5.16 12.58
N VAL A 82 2.32 -4.76 13.80
CA VAL A 82 3.27 -4.19 14.76
C VAL A 82 4.36 -5.20 15.09
N ARG A 83 4.00 -6.47 15.34
CA ARG A 83 4.97 -7.56 15.60
C ARG A 83 5.84 -7.87 14.38
N ALA A 84 5.25 -7.95 13.19
CA ALA A 84 5.97 -8.25 11.95
C ALA A 84 7.01 -7.16 11.59
N VAL A 85 6.74 -5.90 11.95
CA VAL A 85 7.64 -4.78 11.70
C VAL A 85 8.89 -4.80 12.59
N GLU A 86 8.82 -5.45 13.77
CA GLU A 86 9.95 -5.55 14.71
C GLU A 86 11.11 -6.33 14.10
N ASN A 87 10.81 -7.40 13.36
CA ASN A 87 11.81 -8.12 12.58
C ASN A 87 12.03 -7.45 11.21
N HIS A 88 13.22 -6.88 11.02
CA HIS A 88 13.55 -6.16 9.79
C HIS A 88 13.51 -7.07 8.54
N ASP A 89 13.95 -8.32 8.67
CA ASP A 89 14.04 -9.23 7.53
C ASP A 89 12.69 -9.83 7.17
N ASP A 90 11.87 -10.17 8.16
CA ASP A 90 10.49 -10.62 7.92
C ASP A 90 9.66 -9.51 7.25
N TRP A 91 9.83 -8.26 7.70
CA TRP A 91 9.15 -7.12 7.09
C TRP A 91 9.59 -6.89 5.63
N ARG A 92 10.90 -6.99 5.35
CA ARG A 92 11.43 -6.89 3.98
C ARG A 92 10.90 -8.02 3.09
N GLN A 93 10.83 -9.25 3.62
CA GLN A 93 10.30 -10.40 2.90
C GLN A 93 8.81 -10.21 2.58
N LEU A 94 8.00 -9.77 3.56
CA LEU A 94 6.58 -9.49 3.36
C LEU A 94 6.35 -8.44 2.26
N ILE A 95 7.07 -7.30 2.32
CA ILE A 95 7.00 -6.27 1.27
C ILE A 95 7.36 -6.86 -0.08
N THR A 96 8.41 -7.66 -0.15
CA THR A 96 8.88 -8.28 -1.40
C THR A 96 7.83 -9.23 -1.97
N THR A 97 7.22 -10.06 -1.14
CA THR A 97 6.15 -10.99 -1.53
C THR A 97 4.93 -10.24 -2.09
N ILE A 98 4.43 -9.24 -1.35
CA ILE A 98 3.28 -8.44 -1.77
C ILE A 98 3.56 -7.72 -3.09
N THR A 99 4.73 -7.10 -3.21
CA THR A 99 5.12 -6.34 -4.40
C THR A 99 5.32 -7.25 -5.62
N ARG A 100 5.81 -8.48 -5.43
CA ARG A 100 5.99 -9.46 -6.51
C ARG A 100 4.68 -10.10 -6.96
N SER A 101 3.72 -10.25 -6.05
CA SER A 101 2.38 -10.81 -6.36
C SER A 101 1.52 -9.90 -7.24
N ARG A 102 1.96 -8.67 -7.50
CA ARG A 102 1.30 -7.69 -8.38
C ARG A 102 2.17 -7.42 -9.61
N PRO A 103 2.28 -8.39 -10.54
CA PRO A 103 2.98 -8.18 -11.80
C PRO A 103 2.28 -7.11 -12.63
N ARG A 104 2.91 -6.71 -13.74
CA ARG A 104 2.27 -5.83 -14.72
C ARG A 104 0.89 -6.39 -15.06
N LEU A 105 -0.11 -5.51 -15.15
CA LEU A 105 -1.32 -5.83 -15.89
C LEU A 105 -0.94 -5.80 -17.37
N ASP A 106 -0.28 -6.85 -17.86
CA ASP A 106 -0.33 -7.11 -19.29
C ASP A 106 -1.79 -7.45 -19.58
N ARG A 107 -2.39 -6.68 -20.49
CA ARG A 107 -3.71 -6.99 -21.00
C ARG A 107 -3.57 -8.25 -21.86
N THR A 108 -3.59 -9.40 -21.22
CA THR A 108 -3.76 -10.69 -21.89
C THR A 108 -4.97 -11.38 -21.25
N MET A 109 -6.15 -10.87 -21.60
CA MET A 109 -7.37 -11.67 -21.74
C MET A 109 -7.74 -11.68 -23.22
#